data_AF-A0A8I0FCP2-F1
#
_entry.id   AF-A0A8I0FCP2-F1
#
_cell.length_a   1.000
_cell.length_b   1.000
_cell.length_c   1.000
_cell.angle_alpha   90.00
_cell.angle_beta   90.00
_cell.angle_gamma   90.00
#
_symmetry.space_group_name_H-M   'P 1'
#
loop_
_entity.id
_entity.type
_entity.pdbx_description
1 polymer ?
#
loop_
_entity_poly.entity_id
_entity_poly.type
_entity_poly.pdbx_seq_one_letter_code
_entity_poly.pdbx_strand_id
1 'polypeptide(L)'
;MTAFSDLLVVQEVSPRDGLQIEPTWVPTDKKIDLINQLSTMGFSRIEAGSFVSPKAIPNLRDGEEVFTGITRHKDIIYVGLIPNLKGALRAVEA
;
A
#
# COMPACT_ATOMS: atom_id res chain seq x y z
N MET A 1 29.77 -20.10 5.24
CA MET A 1 28.96 -18.88 5.06
C MET A 1 28.49 -18.90 3.62
N THR A 2 27.26 -19.33 3.37
CA THR A 2 26.71 -19.46 2.01
C THR A 2 26.45 -18.07 1.47
N ALA A 3 27.14 -17.67 0.41
CA ALA A 3 26.85 -16.44 -0.30
C ALA A 3 25.50 -16.63 -1.02
N PHE A 4 24.47 -15.94 -0.55
CA PHE A 4 23.21 -15.86 -1.29
C PHE A 4 23.46 -14.95 -2.49
N SER A 5 23.47 -15.53 -3.70
CA SER A 5 23.64 -14.82 -4.97
C SER A 5 22.32 -14.29 -5.53
N ASP A 6 21.19 -14.63 -4.91
CA ASP A 6 19.86 -14.34 -5.42
C ASP A 6 19.36 -12.99 -4.93
N LEU A 7 18.63 -12.28 -5.81
CA LEU A 7 17.98 -11.02 -5.47
C LEU A 7 16.94 -11.25 -4.38
N LEU A 8 17.16 -10.66 -3.20
CA LEU A 8 16.17 -10.58 -2.13
C LEU A 8 15.31 -9.33 -2.30
N VAL A 9 13.99 -9.52 -2.34
CA VAL A 9 13.03 -8.42 -2.43
C VAL A 9 12.30 -8.28 -1.11
N VAL A 10 12.37 -7.09 -0.51
CA VAL A 10 11.57 -6.74 0.65
C VAL A 10 10.27 -6.09 0.16
N GLN A 11 9.14 -6.74 0.43
CA GLN A 11 7.81 -6.18 0.23
C GLN A 11 7.44 -5.39 1.49
N GLU A 12 7.42 -4.06 1.39
CA GLU A 12 6.97 -3.22 2.49
C GLU A 12 5.44 -3.28 2.58
N VAL A 13 4.90 -3.63 3.75
CA VAL A 13 3.46 -3.88 3.95
C VAL A 13 2.84 -3.01 5.05
N SER A 14 3.64 -2.19 5.75
CA SER A 14 3.13 -1.30 6.80
C SER A 14 1.97 -0.41 6.34
N PRO A 15 1.92 0.17 5.12
CA PRO A 15 0.81 1.05 4.73
C PRO A 15 -0.53 0.31 4.52
N ARG A 16 -0.51 -1.00 4.26
CA ARG A 16 -1.72 -1.83 4.09
C ARG A 16 -1.92 -2.76 5.27
N ASP A 17 -1.09 -3.79 5.39
CA ASP A 17 -1.25 -4.85 6.38
C ASP A 17 -1.02 -4.36 7.81
N GLY A 18 -0.03 -3.47 7.99
CA GLY A 18 0.20 -2.79 9.27
C GLY A 18 -1.00 -1.94 9.68
N LEU A 19 -1.37 -0.95 8.86
CA LEU A 19 -2.50 -0.05 9.16
C LEU A 19 -3.86 -0.76 9.25
N GLN A 20 -4.01 -1.96 8.67
CA GLN A 20 -5.23 -2.75 8.79
C GLN A 20 -5.53 -3.13 10.25
N ILE A 21 -4.51 -3.49 11.02
CA ILE A 21 -4.65 -3.99 12.41
C ILE A 21 -4.52 -2.89 13.47
N GLU A 22 -4.14 -1.67 13.08
CA GLU A 22 -4.02 -0.55 14.01
C GLU A 22 -5.38 -0.25 14.70
N PRO A 23 -5.40 0.00 16.01
CA PRO A 23 -6.65 0.19 16.74
C PRO A 23 -7.32 1.53 16.42
N THR A 24 -6.58 2.46 15.80
CA THR A 24 -7.05 3.81 15.50
C THR A 24 -6.96 4.11 14.02
N TRP A 25 -7.85 5.01 13.59
CA TRP A 25 -7.79 5.54 12.23
C TRP A 25 -6.56 6.44 12.06
N VAL A 26 -5.74 6.13 11.07
CA VAL A 26 -4.68 7.02 10.58
C VAL A 26 -5.24 7.89 9.45
N PRO A 27 -5.17 9.23 9.56
CA PRO A 27 -5.59 10.16 8.52
C PRO A 27 -4.95 9.88 7.15
N THR A 28 -5.71 10.09 6.08
CA THR A 28 -5.31 9.77 4.70
C THR A 28 -4.03 10.49 4.27
N ASP A 29 -3.86 11.76 4.63
CA ASP A 29 -2.65 12.54 4.38
C ASP A 29 -1.43 11.88 5.04
N LYS A 30 -1.57 11.35 6.25
CA LYS A 30 -0.49 10.65 6.96
C LYS A 30 -0.13 9.32 6.31
N LYS A 31 -1.09 8.61 5.72
CA LYS A 31 -0.82 7.39 4.95
C LYS A 31 -0.05 7.71 3.66
N ILE A 32 -0.46 8.76 2.95
CA ILE A 32 0.23 9.25 1.75
C ILE A 32 1.66 9.68 2.10
N ASP A 33 1.83 10.46 3.17
CA ASP A 33 3.14 10.90 3.68
C ASP A 33 4.04 9.69 3.97
N LEU A 34 3.51 8.65 4.63
CA LEU A 34 4.24 7.41 4.93
C LEU A 34 4.70 6.72 3.64
N ILE A 35 3.81 6.50 2.68
CA ILE A 35 4.14 5.79 1.42
C ILE A 35 5.17 6.59 0.61
N ASN A 36 5.01 7.92 0.55
CA ASN A 36 5.97 8.79 -0.14
C ASN A 36 7.35 8.73 0.52
N GLN A 37 7.42 8.73 1.86
CA GLN A 37 8.69 8.57 2.58
C GLN A 37 9.33 7.19 2.31
N LEU A 38 8.55 6.11 2.42
CA LEU A 38 9.02 4.75 2.12
C LEU A 38 9.56 4.64 0.68
N SER A 39 8.93 5.35 -0.26
CA SER A 39 9.38 5.40 -1.66
C SER A 39 10.80 5.98 -1.85
N THR A 40 11.33 6.69 -0.84
CA THR A 40 12.70 7.23 -0.85
C THR A 40 13.72 6.33 -0.13
N MET A 41 13.28 5.23 0.50
CA MET A 41 14.11 4.39 1.36
C MET A 41 14.70 3.16 0.66
N GLY A 42 14.50 3.01 -0.64
CA GLY A 42 15.11 1.93 -1.44
C GLY A 42 14.27 0.67 -1.58
N PHE A 43 12.99 0.69 -1.18
CA PHE A 43 12.07 -0.42 -1.46
C PHE A 43 11.72 -0.45 -2.96
N SER A 44 11.71 -1.64 -3.55
CA SER A 44 11.24 -1.86 -4.93
C SER A 44 9.76 -2.25 -5.00
N ARG A 45 9.14 -2.57 -3.86
CA ARG A 45 7.73 -2.96 -3.76
C ARG A 45 7.11 -2.48 -2.45
N ILE A 46 6.00 -1.76 -2.54
CA ILE A 46 5.26 -1.21 -1.41
C ILE A 46 3.79 -1.59 -1.56
N GLU A 47 3.21 -2.22 -0.55
CA GLU A 47 1.77 -2.47 -0.48
C GLU A 47 1.09 -1.21 0.07
N ALA A 48 0.68 -0.34 -0.84
CA ALA A 48 0.26 1.02 -0.55
C ALA A 48 -1.15 1.10 0.05
N GLY A 49 -2.00 0.11 -0.18
CA GLY A 49 -3.37 0.15 0.30
C GLY A 49 -4.23 -1.00 -0.20
N SER A 50 -5.54 -0.84 -0.08
CA SER A 50 -6.51 -1.89 -0.36
C SER A 50 -7.82 -1.33 -0.91
N PHE A 51 -8.47 -2.11 -1.77
CA PHE A 51 -9.81 -1.85 -2.30
C PHE A 51 -10.86 -2.77 -1.66
N VAL A 52 -10.65 -3.11 -0.39
CA VAL A 52 -11.61 -3.81 0.46
C VAL A 52 -12.87 -2.98 0.72
N SER A 53 -13.89 -3.64 1.27
CA SER A 53 -15.09 -2.97 1.75
C SER A 53 -14.74 -2.06 2.95
N PRO A 54 -15.03 -0.75 2.90
CA PRO A 54 -14.88 0.16 4.04
C PRO A 54 -15.63 -0.29 5.29
N LYS A 55 -16.74 -1.03 5.11
CA LYS A 55 -17.51 -1.58 6.22
C LYS A 55 -16.80 -2.76 6.89
N ALA A 56 -16.09 -3.58 6.11
CA ALA A 56 -15.38 -4.75 6.63
C ALA A 56 -14.06 -4.33 7.29
N ILE A 57 -13.33 -3.39 6.68
CA ILE A 57 -12.05 -2.89 7.16
C ILE A 57 -12.08 -1.35 7.17
N PRO A 58 -12.60 -0.73 8.25
CA PRO A 58 -12.74 0.73 8.34
C PRO A 58 -11.43 1.50 8.24
N ASN A 59 -10.31 0.87 8.62
CA ASN A 59 -8.98 1.49 8.60
C ASN A 59 -8.40 1.68 7.21
N LEU A 60 -8.94 0.99 6.19
CA LEU A 60 -8.49 1.08 4.80
C LEU A 60 -9.60 1.60 3.88
N ARG A 61 -10.53 2.38 4.43
CA ARG A 61 -11.68 2.92 3.67
C ARG A 61 -11.30 3.90 2.56
N ASP A 62 -10.12 4.50 2.67
CA ASP A 62 -9.58 5.59 1.84
C ASP A 62 -8.59 5.10 0.77
N GLY A 63 -8.73 3.86 0.30
CA GLY A 63 -7.80 3.27 -0.67
C GLY A 63 -7.65 4.10 -1.95
N GLU A 64 -8.75 4.61 -2.51
CA GLU A 64 -8.73 5.42 -3.74
C GLU A 64 -7.97 6.74 -3.53
N GLU A 65 -8.25 7.43 -2.42
CA GLU A 65 -7.59 8.69 -2.07
C GLU A 65 -6.09 8.49 -1.80
N VAL A 66 -5.71 7.36 -1.21
CA VAL A 66 -4.30 7.00 -1.04
C VAL A 66 -3.62 6.77 -2.40
N PHE A 67 -4.20 5.95 -3.29
CA PHE A 67 -3.56 5.61 -4.56
C PHE A 67 -3.47 6.80 -5.54
N THR A 68 -4.41 7.73 -5.46
CA THR A 68 -4.41 8.98 -6.25
C THR A 68 -3.50 10.06 -5.64
N GLY A 69 -3.29 10.04 -4.32
CA GLY A 69 -2.50 11.05 -3.60
C GLY A 69 -1.00 10.78 -3.51
N ILE A 70 -0.54 9.54 -3.71
CA ILE A 70 0.89 9.21 -3.62
C ILE A 70 1.69 9.71 -4.84
N THR A 71 2.95 10.07 -4.60
CA THR A 71 3.92 10.35 -5.66
C THR A 71 4.55 9.04 -6.11
N ARG A 72 4.27 8.62 -7.34
CA ARG A 72 4.74 7.33 -7.87
C ARG A 72 6.14 7.44 -8.46
N HIS A 73 7.02 6.56 -8.01
CA HIS A 73 8.34 6.36 -8.59
C HIS A 73 8.32 5.22 -9.62
N LYS A 74 8.94 5.44 -10.79
CA LYS A 74 8.97 4.49 -11.91
C LYS A 74 9.60 3.12 -11.57
N ASP A 75 10.49 3.10 -10.58
CA ASP A 75 11.27 1.92 -10.21
C ASP A 75 10.62 1.14 -9.04
N ILE A 76 9.43 1.56 -8.59
CA ILE A 76 8.69 0.97 -7.46
C ILE A 76 7.35 0.43 -7.92
N ILE A 77 7.04 -0.79 -7.49
CA ILE A 77 5.72 -1.38 -7.69
C ILE A 77 4.85 -1.09 -6.47
N TYR A 78 3.82 -0.27 -6.66
CA TYR A 78 2.79 0.01 -5.66
C TYR A 78 1.67 -1.02 -5.78
N VAL A 79 1.51 -1.86 -4.76
CA VAL A 79 0.59 -2.99 -4.72
C VAL A 79 -0.68 -2.61 -3.96
N GLY A 80 -1.84 -2.92 -4.54
CA GLY A 80 -3.14 -2.79 -3.88
C GLY A 80 -3.79 -4.16 -3.65
N LEU A 81 -4.29 -4.41 -2.44
CA LEU A 81 -5.05 -5.63 -2.16
C LEU A 81 -6.47 -5.51 -2.75
N ILE A 82 -6.88 -6.50 -3.55
CA ILE A 82 -8.18 -6.54 -4.23
C ILE A 82 -8.90 -7.84 -3.87
N PRO A 83 -9.92 -7.82 -3.00
CA PRO A 83 -10.57 -9.05 -2.53
C PRO A 83 -11.67 -9.56 -3.46
N ASN A 84 -12.13 -8.76 -4.43
CA ASN A 84 -13.22 -9.11 -5.34
C ASN A 84 -13.26 -8.18 -6.57
N LEU A 85 -14.12 -8.51 -7.53
CA LEU A 85 -14.31 -7.76 -8.78
C LEU A 85 -14.69 -6.29 -8.55
N LYS A 86 -15.56 -5.97 -7.57
CA LYS A 86 -15.94 -4.58 -7.28
C LYS A 86 -14.71 -3.77 -6.83
N GLY A 87 -13.85 -4.36 -5.99
CA GLY A 87 -12.57 -3.76 -5.63
C GLY A 87 -11.64 -3.58 -6.84
N ALA A 88 -11.61 -4.55 -7.76
CA ALA A 88 -10.79 -4.48 -8.96
C ALA A 88 -11.21 -3.32 -9.87
N LEU A 89 -12.52 -3.12 -10.08
CA LEU A 89 -13.03 -2.02 -10.89
C LEU A 89 -12.66 -0.66 -10.31
N ARG A 90 -12.82 -0.48 -8.99
CA ARG A 90 -12.39 0.73 -8.28
C ARG A 90 -10.87 0.96 -8.39
N ALA A 91 -10.08 -0.11 -8.34
CA ALA A 91 -8.63 -0.04 -8.46
C ALA A 91 -8.16 0.39 -9.85
N VAL A 92 -8.92 0.09 -10.91
CA VAL A 92 -8.60 0.53 -12.27
C VAL A 92 -8.90 2.02 -12.47
N GLU A 93 -9.85 2.58 -11.71
CA GLU A 93 -10.25 3.99 -11.80
C GLU A 93 -9.35 4.94 -10.97
N ALA A 94 -8.55 4.39 -10.03
CA ALA A 94 -7.70 5.15 -9.09
C ALA A 94 -6.21 5.23 -9.52
#